data_AF-A0A6B2LMW7-F1
#
_entry.id   AF-A0A6B2LMW7-F1
#
_cell.length_a   1.000
_cell.length_b   1.000
_cell.length_c   1.000
_cell.angle_alpha   90.00
_cell.angle_beta   90.00
_cell.angle_gamma   90.00
#
_symmetry.space_group_name_H-M   'P 1'
#
loop_
_entity.id
_entity.type
_entity.pdbx_description
1 polymer ?
#
loop_
_entity_poly.entity_id
_entity_poly.type
_entity_poly.pdbx_seq_one_letter_code
_entity_poly.pdbx_strand_id
1 'polypeptide(L)'
;MNEYIRTPHIDEEPSYPGCMCLGYNCASPLCDCITRLNNTPSYTNSGLLQSIIASSTYEFIIPIFECNSDCLCIDCSQRVVSKGLKVLLELRKTEKKGWGLFANCEIPRGCFICEYSGEVISFGEASK
;
A
#
# COMPACT_ATOMS: atom_id res chain seq x y z
N MET A 1 -6.21 5.81 10.88
CA MET A 1 -7.31 6.16 9.98
C MET A 1 -6.82 7.36 9.18
N ASN A 2 -6.46 7.15 7.92
CA ASN A 2 -6.18 8.27 7.03
C ASN A 2 -7.56 8.80 6.59
N GLU A 3 -7.88 10.02 7.00
CA GLU A 3 -9.11 10.70 6.59
C GLU A 3 -8.87 11.29 5.20
N TYR A 4 -9.26 10.56 4.15
CA TYR A 4 -9.32 11.14 2.81
C TYR A 4 -10.40 12.23 2.80
N ILE A 5 -10.07 13.40 2.27
CA ILE A 5 -11.05 14.45 2.00
C ILE A 5 -11.87 13.97 0.80
N ARG A 6 -13.07 13.41 1.05
CA ARG A 6 -13.97 12.91 0.01
C ARG A 6 -14.89 14.03 -0.46
N THR A 7 -15.00 14.21 -1.78
CA THR A 7 -16.05 15.03 -2.36
C THR A 7 -17.38 14.26 -2.39
N PRO A 8 -18.55 14.94 -2.42
CA PRO A 8 -19.87 14.30 -2.33
C PRO A 8 -20.24 13.35 -3.48
N HIS A 9 -19.39 13.25 -4.51
CA HIS A 9 -19.69 12.60 -5.78
C HIS A 9 -18.89 11.31 -6.02
N ILE A 10 -18.23 10.77 -4.99
CA ILE A 10 -17.39 9.57 -5.09
C ILE A 10 -18.06 8.42 -4.36
N ASP A 11 -18.18 7.27 -5.05
CA ASP A 11 -18.72 6.04 -4.49
C ASP A 11 -17.94 5.59 -3.25
N GLU A 12 -18.62 4.92 -2.31
CA GLU A 12 -17.98 4.35 -1.12
C GLU A 12 -16.91 3.33 -1.50
N GLU A 13 -15.77 3.35 -0.80
CA GLU A 13 -14.73 2.34 -0.99
C GLU A 13 -15.27 0.94 -0.73
N PRO A 14 -14.92 -0.04 -1.58
CA PRO A 14 -15.32 -1.42 -1.38
C PRO A 14 -14.75 -1.96 -0.05
N SER A 15 -15.63 -2.47 0.80
CA SER A 15 -15.24 -3.23 1.99
C SER A 15 -14.90 -4.68 1.59
N TYR A 16 -13.80 -5.20 2.13
CA TYR A 16 -13.34 -6.56 1.89
C TYR A 16 -13.32 -7.36 3.19
N PRO A 17 -13.84 -8.60 3.23
CA PRO A 17 -13.81 -9.39 4.46
C PRO A 17 -12.36 -9.74 4.83
N GLY A 18 -12.09 -9.66 6.13
CA GLY A 18 -10.79 -9.99 6.71
C GLY A 18 -10.56 -11.48 6.91
N CYS A 19 -9.32 -11.87 7.17
CA CYS A 19 -8.95 -13.26 7.45
C CYS A 19 -9.14 -13.63 8.93
N MET A 20 -9.35 -14.92 9.20
CA MET A 20 -9.42 -15.46 10.57
C MET A 20 -8.05 -15.88 11.16
N CYS A 21 -6.93 -15.51 10.52
CA CYS A 21 -5.61 -15.88 11.00
C CYS A 21 -5.31 -15.25 12.37
N LEU A 22 -4.73 -16.02 13.29
CA LEU A 22 -4.33 -15.56 14.61
C LEU A 22 -2.83 -15.22 14.66
N GLY A 23 -2.46 -14.18 15.41
CA GLY A 23 -1.06 -13.77 15.59
C GLY A 23 -0.54 -12.81 14.51
N TYR A 24 0.77 -12.85 14.26
CA TYR A 24 1.51 -11.81 13.54
C TYR A 24 1.89 -12.15 12.08
N ASN A 25 1.64 -13.37 11.61
CA ASN A 25 2.12 -13.83 10.31
C ASN A 25 1.02 -14.45 9.45
N CYS A 26 0.33 -13.62 8.67
CA CYS A 26 -0.30 -14.11 7.44
C CYS A 26 0.82 -14.38 6.43
N ALA A 27 1.26 -15.64 6.36
CA ALA A 27 2.26 -16.12 5.39
C ALA A 27 1.86 -17.45 4.74
N SER A 28 0.70 -17.98 5.11
CA SER A 28 0.17 -19.25 4.63
C SER A 28 -0.82 -19.02 3.48
N PRO A 29 -0.86 -19.92 2.47
CA PRO A 29 -1.91 -19.92 1.44
C PRO A 29 -3.32 -20.17 2.01
N LEU A 30 -3.46 -20.44 3.32
CA LEU A 30 -4.74 -20.54 4.02
C LEU A 30 -5.28 -19.18 4.51
N CYS A 31 -4.55 -18.09 4.33
CA CYS A 31 -5.01 -16.75 4.69
C CYS A 31 -5.88 -16.17 3.58
N ASP A 32 -7.13 -15.82 3.90
CA ASP A 32 -8.08 -15.21 2.94
C ASP A 32 -7.58 -13.91 2.30
N CYS A 33 -6.68 -13.18 2.95
CA CYS A 33 -6.06 -11.99 2.35
C CYS A 33 -5.01 -12.36 1.30
N ILE A 34 -4.24 -13.44 1.52
CA ILE A 34 -3.21 -13.93 0.60
C ILE A 34 -3.84 -14.67 -0.59
N THR A 35 -4.93 -15.41 -0.38
CA THR A 35 -5.62 -16.15 -1.45
C THR A 35 -6.14 -15.22 -2.55
N ARG A 36 -6.53 -13.99 -2.22
CA ARG A 36 -6.91 -12.93 -3.18
C ARG A 36 -5.81 -12.59 -4.18
N LEU A 37 -4.55 -12.88 -3.84
CA LEU A 37 -3.38 -12.66 -4.68
C LEU A 37 -2.75 -13.96 -5.16
N ASN A 38 -3.59 -14.90 -5.63
CA ASN A 38 -3.14 -16.19 -6.14
C ASN A 38 -2.23 -16.92 -5.15
N ASN A 39 -2.59 -16.90 -3.87
CA ASN A 39 -1.87 -17.55 -2.78
C ASN A 39 -0.43 -17.03 -2.57
N THR A 40 -0.10 -15.84 -3.05
CA THR A 40 1.24 -15.25 -2.93
C THR A 40 1.22 -14.08 -1.96
N PRO A 41 1.99 -14.09 -0.87
CA PRO A 41 2.10 -12.94 0.02
C PRO A 41 2.65 -11.73 -0.73
N SER A 42 2.18 -10.52 -0.44
CA SER A 42 2.71 -9.31 -1.09
C SER A 42 4.06 -8.90 -0.52
N TYR A 43 4.19 -9.04 0.79
CA TYR A 43 5.36 -8.59 1.53
C TYR A 43 6.12 -9.74 2.19
N THR A 44 7.43 -9.58 2.31
CA THR A 44 8.26 -10.40 3.20
C THR A 44 7.85 -10.17 4.66
N ASN A 45 8.32 -11.03 5.58
CA ASN A 45 8.10 -10.83 7.02
C ASN A 45 8.72 -9.53 7.55
N SER A 46 9.67 -8.93 6.83
CA SER A 46 10.25 -7.62 7.14
C SER A 46 9.48 -6.44 6.52
N GLY A 47 8.36 -6.69 5.83
CA GLY A 47 7.54 -5.65 5.21
C GLY A 47 8.10 -5.09 3.90
N LEU A 48 8.95 -5.85 3.20
CA LEU A 48 9.45 -5.48 1.87
C LEU A 48 8.59 -6.12 0.78
N LEU A 49 8.24 -5.38 -0.27
CA LEU A 49 7.51 -5.87 -1.43
C LEU A 49 8.31 -6.97 -2.15
N GLN A 50 7.69 -8.13 -2.35
CA GLN A 50 8.34 -9.26 -3.02
C GLN A 50 8.58 -8.98 -4.50
N SER A 51 9.75 -9.40 -5.01
CA SER A 51 10.14 -9.14 -6.40
C SER A 51 9.24 -9.77 -7.44
N ILE A 52 8.55 -10.87 -7.10
CA ILE A 52 7.57 -11.52 -7.98
C ILE A 52 6.37 -10.62 -8.27
N ILE A 53 5.93 -9.85 -7.26
CA ILE A 53 4.87 -8.84 -7.39
C ILE A 53 5.39 -7.59 -8.10
N ALA A 54 6.65 -7.24 -7.86
CA ALA A 54 7.31 -6.09 -8.49
C ALA A 54 7.92 -6.39 -9.88
N SER A 55 7.69 -7.58 -10.46
CA SER A 55 8.31 -8.00 -11.72
C SER A 55 7.56 -7.43 -12.92
N SER A 56 8.30 -6.84 -13.86
CA SER A 56 7.80 -6.36 -15.16
C SER A 56 7.45 -7.48 -16.15
N THR A 57 7.53 -8.75 -15.72
CA THR A 57 7.12 -9.91 -16.52
C THR A 57 5.61 -10.06 -16.61
N TYR A 58 4.86 -9.43 -15.71
CA TYR A 58 3.41 -9.31 -15.87
C TYR A 58 3.12 -8.16 -16.84
N GLU A 59 2.28 -8.44 -17.83
CA GLU A 59 1.74 -7.45 -18.76
C GLU A 59 0.90 -6.37 -18.03
N PHE A 60 0.53 -6.63 -16.77
CA PHE A 60 -0.31 -5.76 -15.93
C PHE A 60 0.20 -5.69 -14.47
N ILE A 61 -0.08 -4.58 -13.79
CA ILE A 61 0.19 -4.40 -12.36
C ILE A 61 -0.82 -5.21 -11.54
N ILE A 62 -0.34 -6.00 -10.57
CA ILE A 62 -1.20 -6.75 -9.65
C ILE A 62 -1.58 -5.86 -8.46
N PRO A 63 -2.88 -5.61 -8.19
CA PRO A 63 -3.31 -4.84 -7.03
C PRO A 63 -3.00 -5.59 -5.74
N ILE A 64 -2.54 -4.90 -4.70
CA ILE A 64 -2.18 -5.51 -3.42
C ILE A 64 -3.37 -5.47 -2.46
N PHE A 65 -3.67 -6.58 -1.78
CA PHE A 65 -4.68 -6.68 -0.74
C PHE A 65 -4.01 -6.86 0.63
N GLU A 66 -4.01 -5.81 1.45
CA GLU A 66 -3.52 -5.88 2.83
C GLU A 66 -4.53 -6.56 3.76
N CYS A 67 -4.05 -7.10 4.87
CA CYS A 67 -4.94 -7.42 5.99
C CYS A 67 -5.56 -6.13 6.53
N ASN A 68 -6.87 -6.08 6.72
CA ASN A 68 -7.58 -4.87 7.16
C ASN A 68 -8.11 -4.99 8.60
N SER A 69 -8.90 -4.02 9.06
CA SER A 69 -9.49 -4.00 10.40
C SER A 69 -10.37 -5.20 10.75
N ASP A 70 -10.91 -5.89 9.73
CA ASP A 70 -11.79 -7.05 9.92
C ASP A 70 -10.99 -8.35 10.07
N CYS A 71 -9.67 -8.30 9.94
CA CYS A 71 -8.81 -9.47 10.16
C CYS A 71 -8.51 -9.68 11.64
N LEU A 72 -8.51 -10.93 12.09
CA LEU A 72 -8.14 -11.30 13.47
C LEU A 72 -6.62 -11.25 13.74
N CYS A 73 -5.80 -11.04 12.70
CA CYS A 73 -4.36 -10.95 12.85
C CYS A 73 -3.93 -9.59 13.44
N ILE A 74 -2.91 -9.64 14.28
CA ILE A 74 -2.41 -8.50 15.06
C ILE A 74 -0.97 -8.21 14.61
N ASP A 75 -0.67 -6.94 14.30
CA ASP A 75 0.63 -6.50 13.79
C ASP A 75 1.16 -7.32 12.60
N CYS A 76 0.25 -7.70 11.70
CA CYS A 76 0.56 -8.56 10.56
C CYS A 76 1.62 -7.96 9.63
N SER A 77 2.51 -8.80 9.08
CA SER A 77 3.47 -8.43 8.03
C SER A 77 2.80 -8.07 6.70
N GLN A 78 1.55 -8.51 6.49
CA GLN A 78 0.71 -8.11 5.35
C GLN A 78 -0.05 -6.79 5.58
N ARG A 79 0.44 -5.97 6.52
CA ARG A 79 0.04 -4.56 6.73
C ARG A 79 1.29 -3.71 6.67
N VAL A 80 1.55 -3.04 5.55
CA VAL A 80 2.74 -2.21 5.34
C VAL A 80 2.34 -0.77 5.04
N VAL A 81 1.53 -0.54 4.01
CA VAL A 81 1.05 0.77 3.57
C VAL A 81 0.18 1.41 4.65
N SER A 82 -0.76 0.63 5.20
CA SER A 82 -1.65 1.08 6.28
C SER A 82 -0.93 1.50 7.58
N LYS A 83 0.34 1.11 7.75
CA LYS A 83 1.18 1.53 8.90
C LYS A 83 1.82 2.92 8.70
N GLY A 84 1.62 3.57 7.56
CA GLY A 84 2.06 4.94 7.29
C GLY A 84 3.54 5.09 6.95
N LEU A 85 3.98 6.34 6.87
CA LEU A 85 5.34 6.74 6.47
C LEU A 85 6.39 6.27 7.50
N LYS A 86 7.40 5.53 7.03
CA LYS A 86 8.54 5.06 7.84
C LYS A 86 9.89 5.60 7.38
N VAL A 87 9.99 6.07 6.15
CA VAL A 87 11.22 6.60 5.57
C VAL A 87 11.36 8.08 5.92
N LEU A 88 12.54 8.51 6.35
CA LEU A 88 12.83 9.92 6.57
C LEU A 88 13.05 10.62 5.23
N LEU A 89 12.07 11.45 4.86
CA LEU A 89 12.05 12.19 3.60
C LEU A 89 12.23 13.69 3.85
N GLU A 90 12.93 14.34 2.93
CA GLU A 90 13.25 15.76 2.96
C GLU A 90 12.80 16.43 1.66
N LEU A 91 12.15 17.59 1.80
CA LEU A 91 11.85 18.47 0.68
C LEU A 91 13.04 19.35 0.37
N ARG A 92 13.55 19.29 -0.86
CA ARG A 92 14.64 20.16 -1.32
C ARG A 92 14.30 20.84 -2.63
N LYS A 93 14.73 22.09 -2.78
CA LYS A 93 14.60 22.81 -4.05
C LYS A 93 15.61 22.26 -5.05
N THR A 94 15.13 21.89 -6.23
CA THR A 94 15.95 21.48 -7.37
C THR A 94 16.19 22.65 -8.30
N GLU A 95 17.27 22.60 -9.08
CA GLU A 95 17.64 23.68 -10.00
C GLU A 95 16.61 23.91 -11.12
N LYS A 96 15.96 22.85 -11.60
CA LYS A 96 15.16 22.88 -12.85
C LYS A 96 13.71 22.41 -12.71
N LYS A 97 13.35 21.66 -11.66
CA LYS A 97 12.04 20.98 -11.56
C LYS A 97 11.20 21.42 -10.35
N GLY A 98 11.56 22.54 -9.71
CA GLY A 98 10.87 22.98 -8.51
C GLY A 98 11.29 22.17 -7.28
N TRP A 99 10.35 21.74 -6.45
CA TRP A 99 10.63 20.97 -5.23
C TRP A 99 10.73 19.48 -5.55
N GLY A 100 11.71 18.81 -4.93
CA GLY A 100 11.86 17.36 -4.97
C GLY A 100 11.79 16.77 -3.57
N LEU A 101 11.37 15.50 -3.50
CA LEU A 101 11.37 14.71 -2.28
C LEU A 101 12.55 13.74 -2.32
N PHE A 102 13.37 13.75 -1.27
CA PHE A 102 14.60 12.98 -1.21
C PHE A 102 14.68 12.20 0.09
N ALA A 103 15.30 11.02 0.06
CA ALA A 103 15.59 10.26 1.27
C ALA A 103 16.95 10.66 1.86
N ASN A 104 17.02 10.72 3.18
CA ASN A 104 18.26 10.96 3.93
C ASN A 104 18.86 9.66 4.50
N CYS A 105 18.42 8.52 3.98
CA CYS A 105 18.90 7.19 4.33
C CYS A 105 18.91 6.27 3.10
N GLU A 106 19.60 5.15 3.19
CA GLU A 106 19.47 4.08 2.22
C GLU A 106 18.05 3.51 2.26
N ILE A 107 17.52 3.20 1.07
CA ILE A 107 16.19 2.61 0.91
C ILE A 107 16.38 1.19 0.36
N PRO A 108 16.06 0.14 1.13
CA PRO A 108 16.04 -1.22 0.62
C PRO A 108 15.06 -1.38 -0.54
N ARG A 109 15.41 -2.23 -1.51
CA ARG A 109 14.49 -2.58 -2.59
C ARG A 109 13.18 -3.15 -2.03
N GLY A 110 12.05 -2.67 -2.53
CA GLY A 110 10.72 -3.09 -2.10
C GLY A 110 10.21 -2.40 -0.83
N CYS A 111 10.98 -1.47 -0.25
CA CYS A 111 10.52 -0.67 0.88
C CYS A 111 9.37 0.26 0.43
N PHE A 112 8.28 0.28 1.19
CA PHE A 112 7.23 1.29 1.03
C PHE A 112 7.78 2.67 1.42
N ILE A 113 7.54 3.67 0.56
CA ILE A 113 8.02 5.04 0.78
C ILE A 113 6.92 5.88 1.39
N CYS A 114 5.94 6.26 0.60
CA CYS A 114 4.79 7.05 1.02
C CYS A 114 3.61 6.78 0.10
N GLU A 115 2.44 7.19 0.57
CA GLU A 115 1.23 7.23 -0.24
C GLU A 115 1.23 8.48 -1.13
N TYR A 116 0.66 8.38 -2.33
CA TYR A 116 0.30 9.55 -3.10
C TYR A 116 -1.04 10.09 -2.57
N SER A 117 -0.95 11.00 -1.60
CA SER A 117 -2.13 11.59 -0.96
C SER A 117 -2.59 12.85 -1.70
N GLY A 118 -3.90 13.01 -1.82
CA GLY A 118 -4.53 14.17 -2.44
C GLY A 118 -6.05 14.11 -2.28
N GLU A 119 -6.74 15.09 -2.86
CA GLU A 119 -8.19 15.04 -2.98
C GLU A 119 -8.56 14.06 -4.09
N VAL A 120 -9.41 13.08 -3.77
CA VAL A 120 -10.02 12.25 -4.80
C VAL A 120 -11.14 13.09 -5.42
N ILE A 121 -11.14 13.22 -6.74
CA ILE A 121 -12.13 14.00 -7.49
C ILE A 121 -12.67 13.18 -8.66
N SER A 122 -13.88 13.50 -9.11
CA SER A 122 -14.48 12.89 -10.29
C SER A 122 -13.77 13.32 -11.59
N PHE A 123 -13.91 12.52 -12.64
CA PHE A 123 -13.39 12.88 -13.97
C PHE A 123 -13.96 14.21 -14.49
N GLY A 124 -15.23 14.49 -14.17
CA GLY A 124 -15.91 15.73 -14.55
C GLY A 124 -15.37 16.97 -13.81
N GLU A 125 -14.90 16.81 -12.57
CA GLU A 125 -14.22 17.87 -11.83
C GLU A 125 -12.80 18.11 -12.37
N ALA A 126 -12.07 17.05 -12.69
CA ALA A 126 -10.70 17.12 -13.22
C ALA A 126 -10.60 17.74 -14.63
N SER A 127 -11.68 17.70 -15.40
CA SER A 127 -11.70 18.14 -16.80
C SER A 127 -12.20 19.58 -17.01
N LYS A 128 -12.42 20.34 -15.93
CA LYS A 128 -12.79 21.77 -15.98
C LYS A 128 -11.56 22.65 -16.14
#